data_AF-A0A7Y5LDI3-F1
#
_entry.id   AF-A0A7Y5LDI3-F1
#
_cell.length_a   1.000
_cell.length_b   1.000
_cell.length_c   1.000
_cell.angle_alpha   90.00
_cell.angle_beta   90.00
_cell.angle_gamma   90.00
#
_symmetry.space_group_name_H-M   'P 1'
#
loop_
_entity.id
_entity.type
_entity.pdbx_description
1 polymer ?
#
loop_
_entity_poly.entity_id
_entity_poly.type
_entity_poly.pdbx_seq_one_letter_code
_entity_poly.pdbx_strand_id
1 'polypeptide(L)'
;MIRFLSFIVLLASGVWAQNMSDGIIALGKKLADNPDDDGIRLELARQYYLMGGYEEVFRLYDKKFSKSDAKPDEYKLYAAARLKTFEYSNAMVKDFTRWFGADEKIRFAEMALEKSLAMNPQDPQAYFLLGMAKYFRTNYDESEVYFKQALSYGVSFETFGFSDASVQLATVLRTLKKFDEAIPLLEGRDDATMELFAIYLE
;
A
#
# COMPACT_ATOMS: atom_id res chain seq x y z
N MET A 1 -13.94 4.53 29.57
CA MET A 1 -12.53 4.76 29.92
C MET A 1 -11.68 4.27 28.75
N ILE A 2 -11.47 5.12 27.75
CA ILE A 2 -10.81 4.77 26.48
C ILE A 2 -9.32 5.08 26.64
N ARG A 3 -8.48 4.05 26.72
CA ARG A 3 -7.02 4.13 26.63
C ARG A 3 -6.59 3.79 25.20
N PHE A 4 -6.74 4.69 24.24
CA PHE A 4 -6.22 4.50 22.88
C PHE A 4 -6.01 5.86 22.24
N LEU A 5 -4.82 6.42 22.40
CA LEU A 5 -4.23 7.52 21.60
C LEU A 5 -2.87 7.84 22.20
N SER A 6 -1.90 6.97 21.96
CA SER A 6 -0.51 7.22 22.36
C SER A 6 0.35 6.49 21.37
N PHE A 7 0.73 7.17 20.28
CA PHE A 7 2.10 7.15 19.73
C PHE A 7 2.28 8.00 18.47
N ILE A 8 1.21 8.46 17.78
CA ILE A 8 1.38 9.22 16.52
C ILE A 8 1.72 10.71 16.74
N VAL A 9 1.61 11.24 17.97
CA VAL A 9 1.75 12.69 18.23
C VAL A 9 3.20 13.21 18.20
N LEU A 10 4.22 12.34 18.20
CA LEU A 10 5.56 12.79 18.59
C LEU A 10 6.50 13.28 17.49
N LEU A 11 6.15 13.26 16.19
CA LEU A 11 7.08 13.67 15.12
C LEU A 11 6.46 14.44 13.95
N ALA A 12 5.59 15.41 14.21
CA ALA A 12 5.19 16.33 13.15
C ALA A 12 5.15 17.78 13.64
N SER A 13 6.18 18.53 13.27
CA SER A 13 6.32 19.97 13.52
C SER A 13 5.45 20.76 12.54
N GLY A 14 4.30 21.27 13.00
CA GLY A 14 3.53 22.28 12.27
C GLY A 14 2.02 22.19 12.48
N VAL A 15 1.33 23.29 12.15
CA VAL A 15 -0.14 23.44 12.14
C VAL A 15 -0.83 22.34 11.31
N TRP A 16 -0.15 21.82 10.28
CA TRP A 16 -0.65 20.72 9.44
C TRP A 16 -0.85 19.41 10.23
N ALA A 17 0.09 19.07 11.12
CA ALA A 17 -0.01 17.88 11.98
C ALA A 17 -1.15 18.01 13.01
N GLN A 18 -1.31 19.21 13.58
CA GLN A 18 -2.38 19.50 14.52
C GLN A 18 -3.75 19.40 13.85
N ASN A 19 -3.93 20.04 12.69
CA ASN A 19 -5.18 19.98 11.94
C ASN A 19 -5.55 18.55 11.50
N MET A 20 -4.57 17.75 11.05
CA MET A 20 -4.79 16.33 10.72
C MET A 20 -5.22 15.53 11.97
N SER A 21 -4.58 15.80 13.11
CA SER A 21 -4.90 15.11 14.37
C SER A 21 -6.32 15.45 14.87
N ASP A 22 -6.75 16.70 14.75
CA ASP A 22 -8.11 17.13 15.10
C ASP A 22 -9.15 16.52 14.16
N GLY A 23 -8.82 16.42 12.87
CA GLY A 23 -9.66 15.75 11.87
C GLY A 23 -9.89 14.28 12.19
N ILE A 24 -8.85 13.55 12.58
CA ILE A 24 -8.92 12.15 12.99
C ILE A 24 -9.76 11.98 14.26
N ILE A 25 -9.58 12.85 15.26
CA ILE A 25 -10.38 12.83 16.49
C ILE A 25 -11.86 13.06 16.16
N ALA A 26 -12.18 14.04 15.31
CA ALA A 26 -13.54 14.34 14.91
C ALA A 26 -14.20 13.19 14.14
N LEU A 27 -13.49 12.59 13.18
CA LEU A 27 -13.94 11.42 12.43
C LEU A 27 -14.12 10.20 13.34
N GLY A 28 -13.20 9.96 14.26
CA GLY A 28 -13.29 8.89 15.26
C GLY A 28 -14.52 9.04 16.16
N LYS A 29 -14.83 10.27 16.59
CA LYS A 29 -16.07 10.54 17.34
C LYS A 29 -17.32 10.25 16.51
N LYS A 30 -17.37 10.74 15.26
CA LYS A 30 -18.52 10.49 14.39
C LYS A 30 -18.72 9.00 14.09
N LEU A 31 -17.64 8.24 13.91
CA LEU A 31 -17.70 6.79 13.74
C LEU A 31 -18.15 6.09 15.03
N ALA A 32 -17.77 6.60 16.20
CA ALA A 32 -18.27 6.05 17.47
C ALA A 32 -19.78 6.29 17.64
N ASP A 33 -20.29 7.45 17.18
CA ASP A 33 -21.71 7.77 17.19
C ASP A 33 -22.50 6.98 16.11
N ASN A 34 -21.85 6.62 14.99
CA ASN A 34 -22.42 5.79 13.92
C ASN A 34 -21.44 4.70 13.43
N PRO A 35 -21.33 3.55 14.15
CA PRO A 35 -20.30 2.53 13.89
C PRO A 35 -20.36 1.84 12.53
N ASP A 36 -21.54 1.84 11.89
CA ASP A 36 -21.78 1.17 10.62
C ASP A 36 -21.55 2.10 9.41
N ASP A 37 -21.12 3.34 9.63
CA ASP A 37 -20.81 4.30 8.56
C ASP A 37 -19.48 3.96 7.85
N ASP A 38 -19.59 3.21 6.74
CA ASP A 38 -18.46 2.86 5.90
C ASP A 38 -17.74 4.09 5.31
N GLY A 39 -18.46 5.18 5.03
CA GLY A 39 -17.88 6.38 4.45
C GLY A 39 -16.93 7.07 5.45
N ILE A 40 -17.39 7.24 6.69
CA ILE A 40 -16.59 7.83 7.76
C ILE A 40 -15.42 6.91 8.13
N ARG A 41 -15.64 5.60 8.18
CA ARG A 41 -14.58 4.63 8.46
C ARG A 41 -13.48 4.69 7.40
N LEU A 42 -13.86 4.71 6.13
CA LEU A 42 -12.93 4.79 5.01
C LEU A 42 -12.14 6.11 5.03
N GLU A 43 -12.80 7.21 5.34
CA GLU A 43 -12.12 8.51 5.46
C GLU A 43 -11.14 8.52 6.63
N LEU A 44 -11.55 8.05 7.81
CA LEU A 44 -10.67 7.92 8.97
C LEU A 44 -9.46 7.02 8.67
N ALA A 45 -9.67 5.90 7.99
CA ALA A 45 -8.60 5.00 7.57
C ALA A 45 -7.62 5.66 6.59
N ARG A 46 -8.10 6.49 5.64
CA ARG A 46 -7.22 7.26 4.75
C ARG A 46 -6.37 8.25 5.53
N GLN A 47 -6.94 8.96 6.51
CA GLN A 47 -6.18 9.89 7.35
C GLN A 47 -5.10 9.15 8.15
N TYR A 48 -5.42 8.00 8.75
CA TYR A 48 -4.42 7.17 9.39
C TYR A 48 -3.33 6.71 8.44
N TYR A 49 -3.69 6.28 7.22
CA TYR A 49 -2.74 5.86 6.19
C TYR A 49 -1.75 6.99 5.84
N LEU A 50 -2.25 8.20 5.62
CA LEU A 50 -1.43 9.37 5.27
C LEU A 50 -0.45 9.77 6.38
N MET A 51 -0.80 9.52 7.64
CA MET A 51 0.09 9.76 8.79
C MET A 51 1.03 8.58 9.10
N GLY A 52 1.04 7.52 8.28
CA GLY A 52 1.82 6.31 8.55
C GLY A 52 1.24 5.43 9.66
N GLY A 53 0.03 5.74 10.15
CA GLY A 53 -0.72 4.97 11.15
C GLY A 53 -1.34 3.70 10.57
N TYR A 54 -0.57 2.91 9.82
CA TYR A 54 -1.05 1.71 9.12
C TYR A 54 -1.67 0.68 10.06
N GLU A 55 -1.25 0.66 11.34
CA GLU A 55 -1.85 -0.22 12.35
C GLU A 55 -3.31 0.09 12.66
N GLU A 56 -3.64 1.37 12.72
CA GLU A 56 -5.01 1.78 12.97
C GLU A 56 -5.90 1.45 11.76
N VAL A 57 -5.35 1.48 10.54
CA VAL A 57 -6.06 1.07 9.32
C VAL A 57 -6.54 -0.38 9.43
N PHE A 58 -5.67 -1.33 9.78
CA PHE A 58 -6.11 -2.72 9.89
C PHE A 58 -6.99 -2.96 11.12
N ARG A 59 -6.82 -2.24 12.25
CA ARG A 59 -7.77 -2.35 13.37
C ARG A 59 -9.19 -1.95 13.00
N LEU A 60 -9.35 -0.93 12.14
CA LEU A 60 -10.67 -0.52 11.65
C LEU A 60 -11.34 -1.59 10.79
N TYR A 61 -10.56 -2.42 10.09
CA TYR A 61 -11.07 -3.37 9.11
C TYR A 61 -11.01 -4.85 9.52
N ASP A 62 -10.15 -5.27 10.45
CA ASP A 62 -9.98 -6.68 10.84
C ASP A 62 -11.31 -7.30 11.31
N LYS A 63 -12.07 -6.55 12.13
CA LYS A 63 -13.41 -6.99 12.57
C LYS A 63 -14.44 -6.97 11.42
N LYS A 64 -14.38 -5.98 10.52
CA LYS A 64 -15.32 -5.85 9.40
C LYS A 64 -15.11 -6.96 8.38
N PHE A 65 -13.87 -7.23 7.99
CA PHE A 65 -13.55 -8.22 6.97
C PHE A 65 -13.89 -9.66 7.38
N SER A 66 -14.01 -9.94 8.68
CA SER A 66 -14.57 -11.20 9.19
C SER A 66 -16.03 -11.44 8.76
N LYS A 67 -16.77 -10.38 8.41
CA LYS A 67 -18.18 -10.43 7.97
C LYS A 67 -18.36 -10.30 6.45
N SER A 68 -17.28 -10.10 5.68
CA SER A 68 -17.26 -9.94 4.21
C SER A 68 -18.24 -8.90 3.63
N ASP A 69 -18.45 -7.79 4.34
CA ASP A 69 -19.32 -6.67 3.96
C ASP A 69 -18.55 -5.42 3.50
N ALA A 70 -17.32 -5.59 3.01
CA ALA A 70 -16.44 -4.48 2.67
C ALA A 70 -16.40 -4.16 1.17
N LYS A 71 -16.12 -2.90 0.87
CA LYS A 71 -16.08 -2.33 -0.49
C LYS A 71 -14.68 -2.47 -1.11
N PRO A 72 -14.55 -2.44 -2.45
CA PRO A 72 -13.26 -2.57 -3.14
C PRO A 72 -12.18 -1.60 -2.62
N ASP A 73 -12.53 -0.32 -2.42
CA ASP A 73 -11.58 0.69 -1.94
C ASP A 73 -11.12 0.44 -0.50
N GLU A 74 -11.96 -0.15 0.35
CA GLU A 74 -11.58 -0.54 1.71
C GLU A 74 -10.56 -1.69 1.68
N TYR A 75 -10.76 -2.68 0.80
CA TYR A 75 -9.81 -3.77 0.61
C TYR A 75 -8.47 -3.28 0.07
N LYS A 76 -8.46 -2.39 -0.93
CA LYS A 76 -7.22 -1.80 -1.46
C LYS A 76 -6.46 -1.01 -0.41
N LEU A 77 -7.16 -0.13 0.33
CA LEU A 77 -6.51 0.66 1.39
C LEU A 77 -5.94 -0.23 2.50
N TYR A 78 -6.68 -1.27 2.90
CA TYR A 78 -6.20 -2.25 3.86
C TYR A 78 -4.96 -3.00 3.33
N ALA A 79 -5.00 -3.47 2.10
CA ALA A 79 -3.88 -4.17 1.47
C ALA A 79 -2.64 -3.25 1.38
N ALA A 80 -2.82 -2.02 0.93
CA ALA A 80 -1.76 -1.01 0.89
C ALA A 80 -1.15 -0.78 2.27
N ALA A 81 -1.96 -0.66 3.33
CA ALA A 81 -1.47 -0.48 4.70
C ALA A 81 -0.65 -1.68 5.18
N ARG A 82 -1.07 -2.91 4.86
CA ARG A 82 -0.32 -4.14 5.17
C ARG A 82 1.02 -4.17 4.42
N LEU A 83 1.04 -3.79 3.14
CA LEU A 83 2.25 -3.72 2.31
C LEU A 83 3.22 -2.63 2.78
N LYS A 84 2.74 -1.41 3.11
CA LYS A 84 3.58 -0.36 3.69
C LYS A 84 4.16 -0.75 5.03
N THR A 85 3.36 -1.38 5.89
CA THR A 85 3.86 -1.92 7.16
C THR A 85 5.03 -2.88 6.91
N PHE A 86 4.96 -3.73 5.87
CA PHE A 86 6.05 -4.59 5.44
C PHE A 86 7.24 -3.81 4.86
N GLU A 87 7.03 -2.83 3.99
CA GLU A 87 8.11 -2.01 3.41
C GLU A 87 8.93 -1.27 4.49
N TYR A 88 8.26 -0.52 5.37
CA TYR A 88 8.91 0.17 6.50
C TYR A 88 9.55 -0.80 7.50
N SER A 89 9.06 -2.05 7.55
CA SER A 89 9.71 -3.11 8.33
C SER A 89 11.13 -3.35 7.94
N ASN A 90 11.27 -3.55 6.64
CA ASN A 90 12.46 -4.12 6.04
C ASN A 90 13.52 -3.02 5.90
N ALA A 91 13.09 -1.77 5.74
CA ALA A 91 13.96 -0.60 5.69
C ALA A 91 14.62 -0.27 7.06
N MET A 92 13.95 -0.51 8.20
CA MET A 92 14.47 -0.07 9.52
C MET A 92 15.16 -1.16 10.35
N VAL A 93 14.78 -2.44 10.25
CA VAL A 93 15.29 -3.48 11.16
C VAL A 93 15.48 -4.81 10.43
N LYS A 94 16.74 -5.27 10.31
CA LYS A 94 17.13 -6.55 9.68
C LYS A 94 16.83 -7.81 10.52
N ASP A 95 16.24 -7.67 11.70
CA ASP A 95 16.18 -8.77 12.68
C ASP A 95 15.05 -9.80 12.45
N PHE A 96 15.39 -11.05 12.79
CA PHE A 96 14.65 -12.30 12.62
C PHE A 96 13.20 -12.30 13.14
N THR A 97 12.90 -11.52 14.18
CA THR A 97 11.56 -11.41 14.79
C THR A 97 10.50 -10.86 13.82
N ARG A 98 10.92 -10.11 12.78
CA ARG A 98 10.02 -9.54 11.77
C ARG A 98 9.65 -10.51 10.65
N TRP A 99 10.47 -11.55 10.45
CA TRP A 99 10.26 -12.59 9.44
C TRP A 99 9.02 -13.45 9.75
N PHE A 100 8.77 -13.72 11.04
CA PHE A 100 7.61 -14.53 11.47
C PHE A 100 6.23 -13.92 11.18
N GLY A 101 6.13 -12.60 11.00
CA GLY A 101 4.86 -11.91 10.68
C GLY A 101 4.84 -11.20 9.33
N ALA A 102 5.93 -11.28 8.57
CA ALA A 102 6.05 -10.69 7.23
C ALA A 102 5.12 -11.38 6.23
N ASP A 103 5.17 -12.71 6.20
CA ASP A 103 4.36 -13.53 5.31
C ASP A 103 2.87 -13.32 5.55
N GLU A 104 2.47 -13.22 6.83
CA GLU A 104 1.08 -12.97 7.22
C GLU A 104 0.56 -11.64 6.66
N LYS A 105 1.33 -10.55 6.76
CA LYS A 105 0.92 -9.23 6.25
C LYS A 105 0.72 -9.26 4.74
N ILE A 106 1.67 -9.85 4.01
CA ILE A 106 1.58 -9.95 2.55
C ILE A 106 0.41 -10.87 2.15
N ARG A 107 0.18 -11.99 2.86
CA ARG A 107 -0.95 -12.88 2.61
C ARG A 107 -2.30 -12.18 2.80
N PHE A 108 -2.45 -11.39 3.86
CA PHE A 108 -3.68 -10.62 4.06
C PHE A 108 -3.88 -9.54 3.00
N ALA A 109 -2.80 -8.93 2.49
CA ALA A 109 -2.88 -8.00 1.39
C ALA A 109 -3.38 -8.71 0.12
N GLU A 110 -2.78 -9.83 -0.28
CA GLU A 110 -3.22 -10.62 -1.44
C GLU A 110 -4.70 -11.03 -1.32
N MET A 111 -5.11 -11.60 -0.18
CA MET A 111 -6.50 -12.00 0.04
C MET A 111 -7.49 -10.83 -0.08
N ALA A 112 -7.13 -9.64 0.42
CA ALA A 112 -7.95 -8.46 0.29
C ALA A 112 -8.04 -7.99 -1.17
N LEU A 113 -6.93 -8.02 -1.91
CA LEU A 113 -6.87 -7.62 -3.31
C LEU A 113 -7.63 -8.59 -4.22
N GLU A 114 -7.57 -9.89 -3.94
CA GLU A 114 -8.39 -10.90 -4.63
C GLU A 114 -9.89 -10.62 -4.44
N LYS A 115 -10.32 -10.27 -3.22
CA LYS A 115 -11.70 -9.84 -2.97
C LYS A 115 -12.04 -8.54 -3.71
N SER A 116 -11.12 -7.58 -3.75
CA SER A 116 -11.30 -6.34 -4.51
C SER A 116 -11.49 -6.62 -6.00
N LEU A 117 -10.64 -7.47 -6.60
CA LEU A 117 -10.72 -7.84 -8.01
C LEU A 117 -11.95 -8.69 -8.35
N ALA A 118 -12.44 -9.51 -7.41
CA ALA A 118 -13.70 -10.22 -7.59
C ALA A 118 -14.90 -9.26 -7.77
N MET A 119 -14.82 -8.05 -7.20
CA MET A 119 -15.83 -7.01 -7.33
C MET A 119 -15.55 -6.05 -8.50
N ASN A 120 -14.27 -5.75 -8.76
CA ASN A 120 -13.83 -4.92 -9.87
C ASN A 120 -12.64 -5.57 -10.61
N PRO A 121 -12.90 -6.44 -11.60
CA PRO A 121 -11.84 -7.21 -12.28
C PRO A 121 -10.85 -6.39 -13.11
N GLN A 122 -11.17 -5.12 -13.37
CA GLN A 122 -10.35 -4.22 -14.18
C GLN A 122 -9.77 -3.08 -13.33
N ASP A 123 -9.56 -3.31 -12.03
CA ASP A 123 -8.98 -2.31 -11.14
C ASP A 123 -7.45 -2.28 -11.26
N PRO A 124 -6.87 -1.27 -11.92
CA PRO A 124 -5.43 -1.21 -12.12
C PRO A 124 -4.67 -1.02 -10.79
N GLN A 125 -5.26 -0.39 -9.77
CA GLN A 125 -4.62 -0.24 -8.46
C GLN A 125 -4.53 -1.58 -7.73
N ALA A 126 -5.54 -2.43 -7.87
CA ALA A 126 -5.51 -3.75 -7.25
C ALA A 126 -4.43 -4.64 -7.89
N TYR A 127 -4.29 -4.61 -9.22
CA TYR A 127 -3.19 -5.28 -9.92
C TYR A 127 -1.82 -4.74 -9.51
N PHE A 128 -1.68 -3.41 -9.39
CA PHE A 128 -0.45 -2.80 -8.94
C PHE A 128 -0.04 -3.29 -7.54
N LEU A 129 -0.99 -3.28 -6.59
CA LEU A 129 -0.73 -3.74 -5.22
C LEU A 129 -0.44 -5.25 -5.16
N LEU A 130 -1.02 -6.07 -6.05
CA LEU A 130 -0.65 -7.48 -6.18
C LEU A 130 0.78 -7.64 -6.71
N GLY A 131 1.19 -6.83 -7.68
CA GLY A 131 2.58 -6.76 -8.14
C GLY A 131 3.54 -6.46 -7.00
N MET A 132 3.24 -5.44 -6.18
CA MET A 132 4.01 -5.13 -4.98
C MET A 132 4.06 -6.29 -3.98
N ALA A 133 2.94 -6.99 -3.76
CA ALA A 133 2.91 -8.16 -2.88
C ALA A 133 3.84 -9.29 -3.37
N LYS A 134 3.83 -9.57 -4.68
CA LYS A 134 4.72 -10.57 -5.30
C LYS A 134 6.18 -10.13 -5.27
N TYR A 135 6.46 -8.87 -5.55
CA TYR A 135 7.79 -8.27 -5.42
C TYR A 135 8.37 -8.47 -4.02
N PHE A 136 7.59 -8.18 -2.98
CA PHE A 136 8.03 -8.35 -1.58
C PHE A 136 8.24 -9.82 -1.18
N ARG A 137 7.62 -10.76 -1.88
CA ARG A 137 7.91 -12.20 -1.77
C ARG A 137 9.04 -12.68 -2.66
N THR A 138 9.72 -11.79 -3.37
CA THR A 138 10.76 -12.14 -4.36
C THR A 138 10.26 -13.00 -5.53
N ASN A 139 8.93 -13.07 -5.73
CA ASN A 139 8.31 -13.73 -6.87
C ASN A 139 8.28 -12.76 -8.06
N TYR A 140 9.47 -12.45 -8.59
CA TYR A 140 9.63 -11.42 -9.61
C TYR A 140 8.91 -11.72 -10.93
N ASP A 141 8.79 -12.99 -11.33
CA ASP A 141 8.04 -13.37 -12.53
C ASP A 141 6.53 -13.05 -12.41
N GLU A 142 5.89 -13.40 -11.28
CA GLU A 142 4.49 -13.05 -11.05
C GLU A 142 4.32 -11.54 -10.88
N SER A 143 5.29 -10.88 -10.22
CA SER A 143 5.31 -9.43 -10.04
C SER A 143 5.27 -8.70 -11.39
N GLU A 144 6.05 -9.16 -12.36
CA GLU A 144 6.07 -8.62 -13.73
C GLU A 144 4.68 -8.69 -14.37
N VAL A 145 4.01 -9.84 -14.28
CA VAL A 145 2.67 -10.05 -14.85
C VAL A 145 1.67 -9.05 -14.28
N TYR A 146 1.64 -8.90 -12.95
CA TYR A 146 0.70 -7.99 -12.30
C TYR A 146 0.96 -6.51 -12.59
N PHE A 147 2.23 -6.08 -12.67
CA PHE A 147 2.53 -4.71 -13.06
C PHE A 147 2.17 -4.43 -14.54
N LYS A 148 2.43 -5.38 -15.44
CA LYS A 148 1.97 -5.29 -16.84
C LYS A 148 0.44 -5.20 -16.93
N GLN A 149 -0.29 -5.96 -16.12
CA GLN A 149 -1.75 -5.85 -16.03
C GLN A 149 -2.20 -4.48 -15.52
N ALA A 150 -1.59 -3.95 -14.45
CA ALA A 150 -1.91 -2.63 -13.93
C ALA A 150 -1.74 -1.51 -14.99
N LEU A 151 -0.64 -1.57 -15.74
CA LEU A 151 -0.36 -0.64 -16.84
C LEU A 151 -1.36 -0.78 -17.99
N SER A 152 -1.77 -2.01 -18.33
CA SER A 152 -2.75 -2.26 -19.40
C SER A 152 -4.13 -1.64 -19.11
N TYR A 153 -4.47 -1.49 -17.83
CA TYR A 153 -5.72 -0.87 -17.36
C TYR A 153 -5.57 0.61 -17.00
N GLY A 154 -4.39 1.21 -17.24
CA GLY A 154 -4.21 2.66 -17.20
C GLY A 154 -3.80 3.28 -15.87
N VAL A 155 -3.17 2.55 -14.94
CA VAL A 155 -2.48 3.22 -13.82
C VAL A 155 -1.23 3.92 -14.34
N SER A 156 -1.23 5.25 -14.24
CA SER A 156 -0.10 6.11 -14.61
C SER A 156 0.24 7.13 -13.51
N PHE A 157 -0.10 6.86 -12.25
CA PHE A 157 0.19 7.79 -11.15
C PHE A 157 0.48 7.06 -9.83
N GLU A 158 1.22 7.76 -8.96
CA GLU A 158 1.63 7.31 -7.63
C GLU A 158 0.43 6.78 -6.84
N THR A 159 0.49 5.50 -6.48
CA THR A 159 -0.62 4.80 -5.83
C THR A 159 -0.19 4.45 -4.41
N PHE A 160 -0.90 4.98 -3.41
CA PHE A 160 -0.65 4.68 -1.99
C PHE A 160 0.79 4.98 -1.53
N GLY A 161 1.46 5.97 -2.13
CA GLY A 161 2.85 6.33 -1.80
C GLY A 161 3.89 5.33 -2.32
N PHE A 162 3.52 4.49 -3.30
CA PHE A 162 4.46 3.70 -4.09
C PHE A 162 4.70 4.39 -5.44
N SER A 163 5.92 4.27 -5.96
CA SER A 163 6.27 4.72 -7.32
C SER A 163 5.33 4.14 -8.38
N ASP A 164 5.18 4.84 -9.50
CA ASP A 164 4.37 4.41 -10.65
C ASP A 164 4.70 2.96 -11.07
N ALA A 165 3.68 2.24 -11.55
CA ALA A 165 3.76 0.87 -12.04
C ALA A 165 4.86 0.66 -13.07
N SER A 166 5.16 1.65 -13.92
CA SER A 166 6.25 1.58 -14.90
C SER A 166 7.63 1.51 -14.24
N VAL A 167 7.85 2.30 -13.18
CA VAL A 167 9.11 2.30 -12.42
C VAL A 167 9.27 0.98 -11.68
N GLN A 168 8.22 0.50 -11.01
CA GLN A 168 8.27 -0.77 -10.29
C GLN A 168 8.46 -1.96 -11.24
N LEU A 169 7.84 -1.93 -12.42
CA LEU A 169 8.06 -2.92 -13.46
C LEU A 169 9.51 -2.90 -13.94
N ALA A 170 10.10 -1.72 -14.20
CA ALA A 170 11.50 -1.62 -14.60
C ALA A 170 12.45 -2.16 -13.53
N THR A 171 12.19 -1.91 -12.24
CA THR A 171 12.98 -2.50 -11.13
C THR A 171 12.88 -4.03 -11.11
N VAL A 172 11.69 -4.59 -11.34
CA VAL A 172 11.50 -6.05 -11.47
C VAL A 172 12.26 -6.59 -12.68
N LEU A 173 12.14 -5.95 -13.84
CA LEU A 173 12.79 -6.37 -15.08
C LEU A 173 14.32 -6.29 -14.97
N ARG A 174 14.87 -5.27 -14.31
CA ARG A 174 16.30 -5.19 -13.97
C ARG A 174 16.73 -6.39 -13.13
N THR A 175 15.97 -6.72 -12.09
CA THR A 175 16.24 -7.90 -11.24
C THR A 175 16.21 -9.21 -12.03
N LEU A 176 15.32 -9.30 -13.02
CA LEU A 176 15.22 -10.42 -13.96
C LEU A 176 16.24 -10.36 -15.11
N LYS A 177 17.09 -9.33 -15.16
CA LYS A 177 18.08 -9.05 -16.23
C LYS A 177 17.46 -8.85 -17.62
N LYS A 178 16.20 -8.42 -17.68
CA LYS A 178 15.45 -8.08 -18.90
C LYS A 178 15.62 -6.60 -19.23
N PHE A 179 16.86 -6.15 -19.44
CA PHE A 179 17.19 -4.73 -19.58
C PHE A 179 16.53 -4.08 -20.82
N ASP A 180 16.42 -4.82 -21.92
CA ASP A 180 15.77 -4.35 -23.15
C ASP A 180 14.28 -4.02 -22.95
N GLU A 181 13.61 -4.68 -22.01
CA GLU A 181 12.22 -4.35 -21.63
C GLU A 181 12.16 -3.26 -20.56
N ALA A 182 13.18 -3.13 -19.71
CA ALA A 182 13.21 -2.18 -18.59
C ALA A 182 13.50 -0.75 -19.04
N ILE A 183 14.48 -0.56 -19.93
CA ILE A 183 14.94 0.77 -20.35
C ILE A 183 13.81 1.61 -20.96
N PRO A 184 12.99 1.11 -21.91
CA PRO A 184 11.93 1.91 -22.52
C PRO A 184 10.85 2.39 -21.54
N LEU A 185 10.71 1.75 -20.38
CA LEU A 185 9.77 2.17 -19.33
C LEU A 185 10.27 3.38 -18.54
N LEU A 186 11.59 3.64 -18.57
CA LEU A 186 12.26 4.69 -17.80
C LEU A 186 12.78 5.82 -18.69
N GLU A 187 12.93 5.60 -19.99
CA GLU A 187 13.43 6.60 -20.93
C GLU A 187 12.58 7.88 -20.92
N GLY A 188 13.24 9.04 -20.84
CA GLY A 188 12.59 10.34 -20.83
C GLY A 188 11.89 10.71 -19.52
N ARG A 189 12.04 9.91 -18.45
CA ARG A 189 11.47 10.17 -17.14
C ARG A 189 12.50 10.76 -16.17
N ASP A 190 12.25 11.99 -15.72
CA ASP A 190 13.13 12.67 -14.77
C ASP A 190 13.21 11.93 -13.42
N ASP A 191 12.09 11.34 -12.98
CA ASP A 191 11.96 10.59 -11.72
C ASP A 191 12.62 9.20 -11.73
N ALA A 192 13.04 8.71 -12.90
CA ALA A 192 13.62 7.37 -13.07
C ALA A 192 15.13 7.38 -13.39
N THR A 193 15.78 8.55 -13.37
CA THR A 193 17.20 8.70 -13.74
C THR A 193 18.12 7.75 -12.96
N MET A 194 17.86 7.55 -11.66
CA MET A 194 18.66 6.66 -10.81
C MET A 194 18.49 5.18 -11.15
N GLU A 195 17.27 4.75 -11.44
CA GLU A 195 16.98 3.35 -11.84
C GLU A 195 17.57 3.06 -13.22
N LEU A 196 17.44 4.01 -14.16
CA LEU A 196 18.04 3.89 -15.48
C LEU A 196 19.58 3.82 -15.39
N PHE A 197 20.20 4.64 -14.55
CA PHE A 197 21.64 4.57 -14.29
C PHE A 197 22.05 3.23 -13.66
N ALA A 198 21.26 2.70 -12.73
CA ALA A 198 21.52 1.39 -12.11
C ALA A 198 21.52 0.25 -13.14
N ILE A 199 20.62 0.28 -14.13
CA ILE A 199 20.58 -0.70 -15.23
C ILE A 199 21.89 -0.66 -16.03
N TYR A 200 22.41 0.52 -16.36
CA TYR A 200 23.63 0.66 -17.17
C TYR A 200 24.93 0.24 -16.45
N LEU A 201 24.89 -0.01 -15.15
CA LEU A 201 26.06 -0.45 -14.36
C LEU A 201 26.17 -1.98 -14.19
N GLU A 202 25.16 -2.75 -14.61
CA GLU A 202 25.12 -4.21 -14.52
C GLU A 202 25.48 -4.92 -15.84
#